data_AF-A0A956R3P5-F1
#
_entry.id   AF-A0A956R3P5-F1
#
_cell.length_a   1.000
_cell.length_b   1.000
_cell.length_c   1.000
_cell.angle_alpha   90.00
_cell.angle_beta   90.00
_cell.angle_gamma   90.00
#
_symmetry.space_group_name_H-M   'P 1'
#
loop_
_entity.id
_entity.type
_entity.pdbx_description
1 polymer ?
#
loop_
_entity_poly.entity_id
_entity_poly.type
_entity_poly.pdbx_seq_one_letter_code
_entity_poly.pdbx_strand_id
1 'polypeptide(L)'
;DAFVTLLECARSAVEVALKPLPNWDRLQWMGMVVNWGLTNLIGVVKDRMLTANDENLFDDQNYTDWLIRHGLSKQAQHSSLSWFYNDIIAGYENGEADRPWMAAGSSVLGLVRMLMTYRGSFSYALQSEIGDSFVGPVYQALVARKVKFKFFHRVWELHSAESSDGEKMITKIKIEEQVELRWPDLGYDPFLTINPPIGPRKVWPSEPKLGLLTDASVRKITDESGNINVNLESFYTGQIGETHEIEQGVDFDQVVFAMPMGVIPTYCKKLCDESPAWENMGTKLLSVPTQVISLWFKKSFKMGKGYHQPILSGYSQPFATWEDCSQLSEAETWPPDGEAKATATLFGALPGPMQPLPFGTPPHEFDAVLQKAVRSAKLFLDNEASGLWPEACYPGTGALDPDNLCKITGATRESQPIPNVVVNVNVGPLDRYTQVAPGTLKYRQRPGETGYSNMVIAGDWVRNGIEVGCLEGAVIAGRCAAGVLSGKKIDILGNWLNFQYQRREP
;
A
#
# COMPACT_ATOMS: atom_id res chain seq x y z
N ASP A 1 -31.46 -1.98 22.90
CA ASP A 1 -32.52 -2.88 22.40
C ASP A 1 -33.54 -2.16 21.52
N ALA A 2 -34.37 -1.25 22.04
CA ALA A 2 -35.38 -0.53 21.23
C ALA A 2 -34.81 0.18 19.97
N PHE A 3 -33.64 0.82 20.10
CA PHE A 3 -32.96 1.44 18.96
C PHE A 3 -32.49 0.42 17.91
N VAL A 4 -31.98 -0.73 18.34
CA VAL A 4 -31.56 -1.81 17.43
C VAL A 4 -32.76 -2.39 16.69
N THR A 5 -33.86 -2.65 17.40
CA THR A 5 -35.12 -3.11 16.79
C THR A 5 -35.63 -2.11 15.75
N LEU A 6 -35.55 -0.81 16.02
CA LEU A 6 -35.92 0.23 15.05
C LEU A 6 -35.08 0.15 13.77
N LEU A 7 -33.75 -0.03 13.90
CA LEU A 7 -32.85 -0.18 12.75
C LEU A 7 -33.12 -1.47 11.96
N GLU A 8 -33.36 -2.58 12.66
CA GLU A 8 -33.73 -3.86 12.05
C GLU A 8 -35.05 -3.73 11.26
N CYS A 9 -36.08 -3.10 11.85
CA CYS A 9 -37.35 -2.81 11.19
C CYS A 9 -37.16 -1.90 9.96
N ALA A 10 -36.33 -0.85 10.07
CA ALA A 10 -36.04 0.04 8.94
C ALA A 10 -35.37 -0.71 7.79
N ARG A 11 -34.39 -1.57 8.08
CA ARG A 11 -33.72 -2.41 7.09
C ARG A 11 -34.71 -3.35 6.40
N SER A 12 -35.53 -4.07 7.16
CA SER A 12 -36.54 -4.98 6.61
C SER A 12 -37.62 -4.25 5.80
N ALA A 13 -38.02 -3.05 6.21
CA ALA A 13 -38.99 -2.25 5.47
C ALA A 13 -38.47 -1.87 4.07
N VAL A 14 -37.18 -1.52 3.95
CA VAL A 14 -36.55 -1.24 2.65
C VAL A 14 -36.55 -2.48 1.74
N GLU A 15 -36.20 -3.66 2.28
CA GLU A 15 -36.22 -4.90 1.49
C GLU A 15 -37.63 -5.24 0.99
N VAL A 16 -38.65 -5.13 1.85
CA VAL A 16 -40.04 -5.39 1.50
C VAL A 16 -40.54 -4.38 0.46
N ALA A 17 -40.21 -3.11 0.61
CA ALA A 17 -40.60 -2.05 -0.32
C ALA A 17 -39.98 -2.21 -1.71
N LEU A 18 -38.77 -2.77 -1.80
CA LEU A 18 -38.05 -2.95 -3.07
C LEU A 18 -38.34 -4.28 -3.77
N LYS A 19 -38.78 -5.31 -3.04
CA LYS A 19 -39.14 -6.63 -3.60
C LYS A 19 -40.09 -6.58 -4.82
N PRO A 20 -41.14 -5.73 -4.89
CA PRO A 20 -42.02 -5.66 -6.06
C PRO A 20 -41.45 -4.89 -7.25
N LEU A 21 -40.23 -4.33 -7.15
CA LEU A 21 -39.62 -3.45 -8.16
C LEU A 21 -38.34 -4.08 -8.79
N PRO A 22 -38.38 -5.29 -9.36
CA PRO A 22 -37.17 -5.99 -9.82
C PRO A 22 -36.47 -5.31 -11.00
N ASN A 23 -37.19 -4.53 -11.81
CA ASN A 23 -36.65 -3.88 -13.02
C ASN A 23 -36.09 -2.47 -12.76
N TRP A 24 -35.94 -2.08 -11.49
CA TRP A 24 -35.46 -0.75 -11.10
C TRP A 24 -34.05 -0.84 -10.51
N ASP A 25 -33.05 -1.10 -11.36
CA ASP A 25 -31.66 -1.35 -10.96
C ASP A 25 -31.10 -0.32 -9.96
N ARG A 26 -31.40 0.96 -10.17
CA ARG A 26 -30.97 2.03 -9.24
C ARG A 26 -31.60 1.91 -7.86
N LEU A 27 -32.89 1.61 -7.77
CA LEU A 27 -33.59 1.46 -6.50
C LEU A 27 -33.14 0.17 -5.78
N GLN A 28 -32.92 -0.91 -6.52
CA GLN A 28 -32.33 -2.14 -5.97
C GLN A 28 -30.93 -1.88 -5.42
N TRP A 29 -30.09 -1.16 -6.17
CA TRP A 29 -28.76 -0.76 -5.71
C TRP A 29 -28.81 0.10 -4.45
N MET A 30 -29.67 1.12 -4.40
CA MET A 30 -29.87 1.92 -3.19
C MET A 30 -30.32 1.05 -2.01
N GLY A 31 -31.20 0.08 -2.25
CA GLY A 31 -31.61 -0.91 -1.26
C GLY A 31 -30.45 -1.71 -0.67
N MET A 32 -29.55 -2.19 -1.53
CA MET A 32 -28.35 -2.91 -1.13
C MET A 32 -27.41 -2.03 -0.29
N VAL A 33 -27.21 -0.77 -0.68
CA VAL A 33 -26.41 0.20 0.07
C VAL A 33 -27.01 0.47 1.45
N VAL A 34 -28.32 0.71 1.54
CA VAL A 34 -29.02 0.93 2.81
C VAL A 34 -28.96 -0.32 3.69
N ASN A 35 -29.14 -1.51 3.10
CA ASN A 35 -29.03 -2.78 3.82
C ASN A 35 -27.63 -2.95 4.43
N TRP A 36 -26.59 -2.73 3.63
CA TRP A 36 -25.20 -2.83 4.07
C TRP A 36 -24.86 -1.82 5.17
N GLY A 37 -25.27 -0.55 4.99
CA GLY A 37 -25.03 0.52 5.96
C GLY A 37 -25.76 0.31 7.28
N LEU A 38 -27.04 -0.08 7.23
CA LEU A 38 -27.82 -0.39 8.43
C LEU A 38 -27.29 -1.63 9.15
N THR A 39 -26.81 -2.64 8.42
CA THR A 39 -26.22 -3.84 9.02
C THR A 39 -24.96 -3.52 9.81
N ASN A 40 -24.08 -2.66 9.27
CA ASN A 40 -22.93 -2.14 10.01
C ASN A 40 -23.37 -1.41 11.30
N LEU A 41 -24.34 -0.50 11.20
CA LEU A 41 -24.82 0.27 12.35
C LEU A 41 -25.46 -0.63 13.43
N ILE A 42 -26.28 -1.60 13.00
CA ILE A 42 -26.88 -2.61 13.89
C ILE A 42 -25.77 -3.36 14.64
N GLY A 43 -24.76 -3.85 13.92
CA GLY A 43 -23.66 -4.58 14.52
C GLY A 43 -22.87 -3.73 15.52
N VAL A 44 -22.51 -2.49 15.16
CA VAL A 44 -21.80 -1.55 16.05
C VAL A 44 -22.54 -1.34 17.37
N VAL A 45 -23.87 -1.17 17.32
CA VAL A 45 -24.69 -0.94 18.52
C VAL A 45 -24.90 -2.24 19.30
N LYS A 46 -25.26 -3.33 18.62
CA LYS A 46 -25.60 -4.62 19.26
C LYS A 46 -24.40 -5.25 19.96
N ASP A 47 -23.24 -5.16 19.33
CA ASP A 47 -21.98 -5.65 19.89
C ASP A 47 -21.26 -4.61 20.76
N ARG A 48 -21.88 -3.44 21.00
CA ARG A 48 -21.38 -2.39 21.89
C ARG A 48 -19.96 -1.90 21.55
N MET A 49 -19.60 -1.89 20.26
CA MET A 49 -18.23 -1.62 19.80
C MET A 49 -17.69 -0.26 20.27
N LEU A 50 -18.56 0.76 20.41
CA LEU A 50 -18.18 2.10 20.86
C LEU A 50 -17.91 2.19 22.38
N THR A 51 -18.30 1.18 23.15
CA THR A 51 -18.19 1.18 24.63
C THR A 51 -17.35 0.04 25.17
N ALA A 52 -17.01 -0.93 24.33
CA ALA A 52 -16.17 -2.06 24.70
C ALA A 52 -14.74 -1.59 25.06
N ASN A 53 -14.11 -2.29 26.02
CA ASN A 53 -12.76 -2.02 26.48
C ASN A 53 -11.82 -3.15 26.06
N ASP A 54 -11.81 -3.47 24.77
CA ASP A 54 -10.94 -4.47 24.15
C ASP A 54 -10.35 -3.89 22.86
N GLU A 55 -9.03 -3.93 22.76
CA GLU A 55 -8.27 -3.38 21.62
C GLU A 55 -8.27 -4.29 20.39
N ASN A 56 -8.67 -5.55 20.57
CA ASN A 56 -8.76 -6.57 19.53
C ASN A 56 -10.20 -7.02 19.31
N LEU A 57 -11.18 -6.19 19.67
CA LEU A 57 -12.59 -6.53 19.61
C LEU A 57 -13.01 -6.95 18.20
N PHE A 58 -13.47 -8.20 18.07
CA PHE A 58 -13.84 -8.84 16.79
C PHE A 58 -12.72 -8.84 15.74
N ASP A 59 -11.46 -8.74 16.16
CA ASP A 59 -10.33 -8.89 15.26
C ASP A 59 -10.28 -10.32 14.68
N ASP A 60 -10.64 -11.33 15.47
CA ASP A 60 -10.64 -12.74 15.09
C ASP A 60 -11.78 -13.14 14.13
N GLN A 61 -12.72 -12.23 13.85
CA GLN A 61 -13.85 -12.49 12.96
C GLN A 61 -13.60 -11.89 11.58
N ASN A 62 -13.94 -12.64 10.53
CA ASN A 62 -14.02 -12.08 9.19
C ASN A 62 -15.18 -11.07 9.09
N TYR A 63 -14.94 -9.93 8.47
CA TYR A 63 -15.88 -8.82 8.36
C TYR A 63 -17.17 -9.23 7.64
N THR A 64 -17.06 -10.00 6.55
CA THR A 64 -18.23 -10.51 5.81
C THR A 64 -19.10 -11.40 6.70
N ASP A 65 -18.49 -12.31 7.47
CA ASP A 65 -19.21 -13.20 8.39
C ASP A 65 -19.85 -12.42 9.54
N TRP A 66 -19.16 -11.40 10.05
CA TRP A 66 -19.69 -10.48 11.05
C TRP A 66 -20.93 -9.73 10.53
N LEU A 67 -20.91 -9.24 9.28
CA LEU A 67 -22.07 -8.60 8.66
C LEU A 67 -23.24 -9.59 8.47
N ILE A 68 -22.98 -10.81 8.02
CA ILE A 68 -24.01 -11.85 7.84
C ILE A 68 -24.68 -12.16 9.20
N ARG A 69 -23.88 -12.29 10.27
CA ARG A 69 -24.39 -12.50 11.64
C ARG A 69 -25.31 -11.37 12.10
N HIS A 70 -25.09 -10.14 11.63
CA HIS A 70 -25.94 -8.98 11.91
C HIS A 70 -27.07 -8.76 10.91
N GLY A 71 -27.24 -9.67 9.94
CA GLY A 71 -28.39 -9.74 9.03
C GLY A 71 -28.18 -9.09 7.66
N LEU A 72 -26.94 -9.05 7.17
CA LEU A 72 -26.66 -8.67 5.78
C LEU A 72 -27.45 -9.57 4.83
N SER A 73 -28.16 -8.97 3.87
CA SER A 73 -28.90 -9.75 2.88
C SER A 73 -27.96 -10.39 1.86
N LYS A 74 -28.37 -11.53 1.27
CA LYS A 74 -27.60 -12.18 0.19
C LYS A 74 -27.34 -11.26 -1.00
N GLN A 75 -28.30 -10.38 -1.32
CA GLN A 75 -28.14 -9.40 -2.39
C GLN A 75 -27.08 -8.34 -2.02
N ALA A 76 -27.13 -7.81 -0.80
CA ALA A 76 -26.16 -6.82 -0.34
C ALA A 76 -24.75 -7.42 -0.19
N GLN A 77 -24.62 -8.70 0.17
CA GLN A 77 -23.34 -9.42 0.22
C GLN A 77 -22.60 -9.37 -1.12
N HIS A 78 -23.32 -9.57 -2.24
CA HIS A 78 -22.73 -9.54 -3.59
C HIS A 78 -22.85 -8.17 -4.27
N SER A 79 -23.13 -7.11 -3.52
CA SER A 79 -23.24 -5.75 -4.07
C SER A 79 -21.88 -5.12 -4.32
N SER A 80 -21.83 -4.16 -5.25
CA SER A 80 -20.61 -3.41 -5.57
C SER A 80 -19.98 -2.71 -4.36
N LEU A 81 -20.77 -2.36 -3.34
CA LEU A 81 -20.26 -1.71 -2.13
C LEU A 81 -19.50 -2.70 -1.22
N SER A 82 -19.96 -3.94 -1.13
CA SER A 82 -19.25 -5.00 -0.41
C SER A 82 -17.93 -5.33 -1.11
N TRP A 83 -17.93 -5.41 -2.44
CA TRP A 83 -16.72 -5.61 -3.24
C TRP A 83 -15.75 -4.43 -3.13
N PHE A 84 -16.25 -3.21 -3.28
CA PHE A 84 -15.49 -1.96 -3.12
C PHE A 84 -14.60 -2.01 -1.88
N TYR A 85 -15.16 -2.35 -0.72
CA TYR A 85 -14.40 -2.28 0.52
C TYR A 85 -13.28 -3.34 0.61
N ASN A 86 -13.46 -4.51 0.00
CA ASN A 86 -12.39 -5.51 -0.09
C ASN A 86 -11.32 -5.09 -1.12
N ASP A 87 -11.75 -4.56 -2.26
CA ASP A 87 -10.86 -4.20 -3.37
C ASP A 87 -9.91 -3.04 -3.05
N ILE A 88 -10.38 -2.03 -2.31
CA ILE A 88 -9.57 -0.84 -1.97
C ILE A 88 -8.34 -1.17 -1.11
N ILE A 89 -8.37 -2.30 -0.40
CA ILE A 89 -7.30 -2.74 0.51
C ILE A 89 -6.81 -4.14 0.17
N ALA A 90 -7.12 -4.65 -1.03
CA ALA A 90 -6.79 -6.00 -1.48
C ALA A 90 -7.09 -7.10 -0.43
N GLY A 91 -8.19 -6.96 0.33
CA GLY A 91 -8.52 -7.73 1.53
C GLY A 91 -8.96 -9.17 1.25
N TYR A 92 -8.06 -9.98 0.70
CA TYR A 92 -8.33 -11.32 0.17
C TYR A 92 -7.36 -12.36 0.71
N GLU A 93 -7.87 -13.52 1.12
CA GLU A 93 -7.04 -14.63 1.56
C GLU A 93 -6.17 -15.13 0.38
N ASN A 94 -4.85 -15.13 0.55
CA ASN A 94 -3.89 -15.47 -0.51
C ASN A 94 -4.07 -14.65 -1.81
N GLY A 95 -4.66 -13.46 -1.73
CA GLY A 95 -4.95 -12.63 -2.90
C GLY A 95 -6.02 -13.20 -3.83
N GLU A 96 -6.79 -14.21 -3.41
CA GLU A 96 -7.88 -14.80 -4.18
C GLU A 96 -9.16 -13.98 -4.01
N ALA A 97 -9.60 -13.31 -5.07
CA ALA A 97 -10.70 -12.36 -5.00
C ALA A 97 -12.05 -12.98 -4.56
N ASP A 98 -12.25 -14.29 -4.71
CA ASP A 98 -13.46 -14.98 -4.25
C ASP A 98 -13.44 -15.27 -2.73
N ARG A 99 -12.36 -14.91 -2.02
CA ARG A 99 -12.16 -15.14 -0.59
C ARG A 99 -11.92 -13.83 0.18
N PRO A 100 -12.95 -12.98 0.35
CA PRO A 100 -12.85 -11.77 1.15
C PRO A 100 -12.48 -12.11 2.60
N TRP A 101 -11.41 -11.50 3.09
CA TRP A 101 -10.78 -11.87 4.35
C TRP A 101 -10.17 -10.67 5.07
N MET A 102 -10.98 -10.06 5.95
CA MET A 102 -10.59 -8.86 6.69
C MET A 102 -11.12 -8.92 8.13
N ALA A 103 -10.34 -8.47 9.10
CA ALA A 103 -10.74 -8.41 10.49
C ALA A 103 -11.91 -7.44 10.68
N ALA A 104 -13.00 -7.90 11.30
CA ALA A 104 -14.23 -7.13 11.45
C ALA A 104 -14.02 -5.85 12.27
N GLY A 105 -13.30 -5.95 13.40
CA GLY A 105 -13.00 -4.81 14.27
C GLY A 105 -12.29 -3.67 13.53
N SER A 106 -11.14 -3.98 12.91
CA SER A 106 -10.33 -3.03 12.14
C SER A 106 -11.08 -2.48 10.93
N SER A 107 -11.86 -3.31 10.24
CA SER A 107 -12.68 -2.92 9.10
C SER A 107 -13.72 -1.86 9.48
N VAL A 108 -14.47 -2.10 10.56
CA VAL A 108 -15.48 -1.15 11.05
C VAL A 108 -14.82 0.16 11.50
N LEU A 109 -13.69 0.10 12.21
CA LEU A 109 -12.95 1.29 12.61
C LEU A 109 -12.48 2.10 11.40
N GLY A 110 -11.88 1.43 10.41
CA GLY A 110 -11.43 2.04 9.16
C GLY A 110 -12.57 2.75 8.43
N LEU A 111 -13.74 2.09 8.29
CA LEU A 111 -14.94 2.67 7.70
C LEU A 111 -15.44 3.90 8.45
N VAL A 112 -15.54 3.83 9.79
CA VAL A 112 -15.99 4.98 10.59
C VAL A 112 -15.03 6.17 10.43
N ARG A 113 -13.71 5.93 10.45
CA ARG A 113 -12.73 6.98 10.22
C ARG A 113 -12.88 7.59 8.83
N MET A 114 -12.97 6.75 7.80
CA MET A 114 -13.13 7.17 6.42
C MET A 114 -14.39 8.04 6.23
N LEU A 115 -15.51 7.72 6.90
CA LEU A 115 -16.78 8.45 6.76
C LEU A 115 -16.91 9.67 7.68
N MET A 116 -16.25 9.68 8.84
CA MET A 116 -16.47 10.70 9.88
C MET A 116 -15.31 11.69 10.05
N THR A 117 -14.15 11.43 9.43
CA THR A 117 -12.94 12.25 9.64
C THR A 117 -12.34 12.87 8.38
N TYR A 118 -12.91 12.62 7.19
CA TYR A 118 -12.50 13.32 5.97
C TYR A 118 -12.83 14.81 6.07
N ARG A 119 -12.03 15.65 5.40
CA ARG A 119 -12.22 17.10 5.34
C ARG A 119 -12.27 17.55 3.90
N GLY A 120 -13.33 18.25 3.51
CA GLY A 120 -13.52 18.74 2.14
C GLY A 120 -13.97 17.63 1.20
N SER A 121 -13.02 16.83 0.72
CA SER A 121 -13.27 15.73 -0.22
C SER A 121 -12.99 14.37 0.41
N PHE A 122 -13.69 13.33 -0.05
CA PHE A 122 -13.45 11.95 0.35
C PHE A 122 -12.07 11.44 -0.11
N SER A 123 -11.66 11.83 -1.31
CA SER A 123 -10.33 11.54 -1.88
C SER A 123 -9.78 12.79 -2.56
N TYR A 124 -8.46 12.88 -2.62
CA TYR A 124 -7.71 13.93 -3.31
C TYR A 124 -6.79 13.27 -4.33
N ALA A 125 -6.95 13.63 -5.61
CA ALA A 125 -6.03 13.19 -6.66
C ALA A 125 -4.69 13.92 -6.50
N LEU A 126 -3.59 13.17 -6.61
CA LEU A 126 -2.27 13.76 -6.66
C LEU A 126 -2.07 14.48 -8.01
N GLN A 127 -1.41 15.64 -7.97
CA GLN A 127 -1.05 16.39 -9.19
C GLN A 127 0.06 15.70 -10.00
N SER A 128 0.73 14.71 -9.41
CA SER A 128 1.75 13.88 -10.05
C SER A 128 2.03 12.64 -9.20
N GLU A 129 2.83 11.73 -9.73
CA GLU A 129 3.29 10.51 -9.04
C GLU A 129 3.75 10.75 -7.60
N ILE A 130 3.45 9.78 -6.72
CA ILE A 130 3.64 9.90 -5.27
C ILE A 130 5.09 10.15 -4.86
N GLY A 131 6.05 9.58 -5.61
CA GLY A 131 7.48 9.82 -5.42
C GLY A 131 7.83 11.31 -5.54
N ASP A 132 7.16 12.02 -6.45
CA ASP A 132 7.46 13.39 -6.78
C ASP A 132 6.61 14.41 -6.02
N SER A 133 5.31 14.11 -5.81
CA SER A 133 4.36 15.03 -5.16
C SER A 133 4.36 14.92 -3.64
N PHE A 134 4.78 13.78 -3.08
CA PHE A 134 4.75 13.53 -1.64
C PHE A 134 6.13 13.23 -1.06
N VAL A 135 6.80 12.18 -1.53
CA VAL A 135 8.10 11.74 -0.96
C VAL A 135 9.19 12.78 -1.20
N GLY A 136 9.29 13.30 -2.42
CA GLY A 136 10.28 14.30 -2.80
C GLY A 136 10.26 15.58 -1.94
N PRO A 137 9.09 16.23 -1.75
CA PRO A 137 8.96 17.39 -0.88
C PRO A 137 9.31 17.10 0.60
N VAL A 138 8.91 15.93 1.13
CA VAL A 138 9.27 15.52 2.49
C VAL A 138 10.79 15.37 2.60
N TYR A 139 11.44 14.69 1.66
CA TYR A 139 12.89 14.56 1.60
C TYR A 139 13.57 15.94 1.55
N GLN A 140 13.14 16.84 0.68
CA GLN A 140 13.71 18.19 0.57
C GLN A 140 13.55 19.00 1.86
N ALA A 141 12.40 18.89 2.52
CA ALA A 141 12.14 19.52 3.80
C ALA A 141 13.06 18.98 4.93
N LEU A 142 13.39 17.69 4.90
CA LEU A 142 14.32 17.05 5.83
C LEU A 142 15.78 17.45 5.55
N VAL A 143 16.19 17.48 4.28
CA VAL A 143 17.52 17.98 3.86
C VAL A 143 17.71 19.44 4.28
N ALA A 144 16.69 20.30 4.10
CA ALA A 144 16.73 21.69 4.56
C ALA A 144 16.87 21.81 6.10
N ARG A 145 16.43 20.78 6.84
CA ARG A 145 16.62 20.62 8.29
C ARG A 145 17.92 19.90 8.67
N LYS A 146 18.82 19.70 7.70
CA LYS A 146 20.13 19.05 7.86
C LYS A 146 20.07 17.57 8.24
N VAL A 147 18.95 16.90 7.97
CA VAL A 147 18.87 15.44 8.07
C VAL A 147 19.83 14.84 7.04
N LYS A 148 20.66 13.90 7.49
CA LYS A 148 21.62 13.20 6.63
C LYS A 148 20.95 11.97 6.03
N PHE A 149 21.02 11.85 4.72
CA PHE A 149 20.56 10.66 3.99
C PHE A 149 21.77 9.86 3.48
N LYS A 150 21.75 8.56 3.72
CA LYS A 150 22.75 7.60 3.23
C LYS A 150 22.09 6.68 2.21
N PHE A 151 22.13 7.10 0.93
CA PHE A 151 21.61 6.29 -0.18
C PHE A 151 22.50 5.08 -0.45
N PHE A 152 21.95 4.03 -1.08
CA PHE A 152 22.67 2.80 -1.38
C PHE A 152 23.21 2.06 -0.15
N HIS A 153 22.57 2.28 1.01
CA HIS A 153 22.90 1.59 2.25
C HIS A 153 21.78 0.59 2.56
N ARG A 154 22.17 -0.67 2.76
CA ARG A 154 21.25 -1.75 3.16
C ARG A 154 21.55 -2.18 4.57
N VAL A 155 20.52 -2.19 5.43
CA VAL A 155 20.62 -2.78 6.77
C VAL A 155 20.47 -4.29 6.65
N TRP A 156 21.43 -5.03 7.21
CA TRP A 156 21.43 -6.49 7.20
C TRP A 156 21.00 -7.10 8.52
N GLU A 157 21.39 -6.51 9.64
CA GLU A 157 21.14 -7.09 10.95
C GLU A 157 21.19 -6.05 12.06
N LEU A 158 20.29 -6.16 13.03
CA LEU A 158 20.32 -5.40 14.28
C LEU A 158 20.80 -6.33 15.41
N HIS A 159 21.72 -5.82 16.22
CA HIS A 159 22.24 -6.54 17.38
C HIS A 159 21.85 -5.78 18.63
N SER A 160 21.42 -6.53 19.63
CA SER A 160 21.07 -6.03 20.95
C SER A 160 22.06 -6.52 22.00
N ALA A 161 22.05 -5.84 23.14
CA ALA A 161 22.63 -6.33 24.37
C ALA A 161 21.64 -6.09 25.52
N GLU A 162 21.76 -6.91 26.57
CA GLU A 162 21.01 -6.75 27.81
C GLU A 162 21.94 -6.19 28.89
N SER A 163 21.50 -5.15 29.58
CA SER A 163 22.22 -4.58 30.73
C SER A 163 22.14 -5.51 31.94
N SER A 164 22.94 -5.22 32.98
CA SER A 164 22.85 -5.95 34.26
C SER A 164 21.46 -5.88 34.89
N ASP A 165 20.69 -4.86 34.56
CA ASP A 165 19.38 -4.56 35.14
C ASP A 165 18.24 -5.15 34.28
N GLY A 166 18.56 -5.94 33.25
CA GLY A 166 17.61 -6.61 32.35
C GLY A 166 17.08 -5.73 31.23
N GLU A 167 17.60 -4.51 31.06
CA GLU A 167 17.19 -3.59 30.01
C GLU A 167 17.88 -3.96 28.69
N LYS A 168 17.08 -4.21 27.64
CA LYS A 168 17.61 -4.49 26.30
C LYS A 168 17.76 -3.20 25.50
N MET A 169 18.84 -3.11 24.75
CA MET A 169 19.12 -1.98 23.85
C MET A 169 19.77 -2.46 22.57
N ILE A 170 19.53 -1.76 21.47
CA ILE A 170 20.24 -1.97 20.20
C ILE A 170 21.62 -1.35 20.34
N THR A 171 22.66 -2.18 20.17
CA THR A 171 24.06 -1.78 20.35
C THR A 171 24.82 -1.67 19.05
N LYS A 172 24.45 -2.48 18.04
CA LYS A 172 25.10 -2.45 16.72
C LYS A 172 24.11 -2.65 15.59
N ILE A 173 24.42 -2.04 14.44
CA ILE A 173 23.67 -2.24 13.20
C ILE A 173 24.67 -2.58 12.09
N LYS A 174 24.49 -3.74 11.45
CA LYS A 174 25.28 -4.15 10.29
C LYS A 174 24.69 -3.53 9.03
N ILE A 175 25.50 -2.77 8.30
CA ILE A 175 25.10 -2.04 7.10
C ILE A 175 26.02 -2.45 5.94
N GLU A 176 25.46 -2.58 4.74
CA GLU A 176 26.20 -2.67 3.48
C GLU A 176 26.12 -1.34 2.74
N GLU A 177 27.26 -0.85 2.25
CA GLU A 177 27.32 0.18 1.24
C GLU A 177 27.36 -0.50 -0.14
N GLN A 178 26.22 -0.54 -0.83
CA GLN A 178 26.03 -1.33 -2.05
C GLN A 178 26.90 -0.82 -3.21
N VAL A 179 26.95 0.51 -3.35
CA VAL A 179 27.74 1.24 -4.36
C VAL A 179 28.34 2.52 -3.76
N GLU A 180 29.49 2.92 -4.28
CA GLU A 180 30.23 4.09 -3.86
C GLU A 180 29.87 5.33 -4.69
N LEU A 181 29.73 6.46 -4.00
CA LEU A 181 29.54 7.76 -4.65
C LEU A 181 30.87 8.30 -5.19
N ARG A 182 30.81 8.94 -6.36
CA ARG A 182 31.96 9.63 -6.96
C ARG A 182 32.45 10.81 -6.11
N TRP A 183 31.51 11.49 -5.45
CA TRP A 183 31.80 12.63 -4.57
C TRP A 183 31.04 12.48 -3.24
N PRO A 184 31.54 11.65 -2.30
CA PRO A 184 30.85 11.35 -1.05
C PRO A 184 30.51 12.60 -0.23
N ASP A 185 31.38 13.62 -0.23
CA ASP A 185 31.18 14.87 0.51
C ASP A 185 30.02 15.73 -0.03
N LEU A 186 29.69 15.59 -1.31
CA LEU A 186 28.53 16.26 -1.92
C LEU A 186 27.24 15.46 -1.72
N GLY A 187 27.34 14.19 -1.34
CA GLY A 187 26.21 13.27 -1.22
C GLY A 187 25.60 12.89 -2.57
N TYR A 188 24.45 12.22 -2.50
CA TYR A 188 23.67 11.83 -3.67
C TYR A 188 22.41 12.70 -3.75
N ASP A 189 22.31 13.54 -4.78
CA ASP A 189 21.06 14.20 -5.13
C ASP A 189 20.20 13.19 -5.90
N PRO A 190 19.03 12.74 -5.41
CA PRO A 190 18.24 11.73 -6.10
C PRO A 190 17.46 12.28 -7.29
N PHE A 191 17.27 13.59 -7.43
CA PHE A 191 16.32 14.12 -8.40
C PHE A 191 16.89 14.33 -9.81
N LEU A 192 16.02 14.17 -10.81
CA LEU A 192 16.15 14.78 -12.13
C LEU A 192 15.26 16.03 -12.19
N THR A 193 15.56 16.94 -13.12
CA THR A 193 14.67 18.06 -13.44
C THR A 193 14.08 17.82 -14.82
N ILE A 194 12.75 17.87 -14.91
CA ILE A 194 12.02 17.82 -16.17
C ILE A 194 11.20 19.10 -16.34
N ASN A 195 10.82 19.41 -17.59
CA ASN A 195 10.06 20.62 -17.95
C ASN A 195 8.74 20.23 -18.64
N PRO A 196 7.78 19.65 -17.89
CA PRO A 196 6.46 19.34 -18.42
C PRO A 196 5.64 20.63 -18.67
N PRO A 197 4.46 20.52 -19.32
CA PRO A 197 3.56 21.65 -19.55
C PRO A 197 3.22 22.47 -18.29
N ILE A 198 3.14 21.83 -17.12
CA ILE A 198 2.88 22.50 -15.83
C ILE A 198 4.08 23.26 -15.24
N GLY A 199 5.23 23.24 -15.92
CA GLY A 199 6.45 23.93 -15.54
C GLY A 199 7.53 23.03 -14.92
N PRO A 200 8.76 23.56 -14.72
CA PRO A 200 9.91 22.79 -14.25
C PRO A 200 9.66 22.14 -12.90
N ARG A 201 10.01 20.86 -12.77
CA ARG A 201 9.83 20.09 -11.55
C ARG A 201 10.95 19.09 -11.30
N LYS A 202 11.16 18.78 -10.02
CA LYS A 202 12.04 17.69 -9.60
C LYS A 202 11.26 16.37 -9.61
N VAL A 203 11.87 15.34 -10.17
CA VAL A 203 11.29 13.99 -10.25
C VAL A 203 12.28 12.95 -9.76
N TRP A 204 11.79 11.92 -9.11
CA TRP A 204 12.57 10.80 -8.59
C TRP A 204 12.67 9.72 -9.69
N PRO A 205 13.85 9.51 -10.29
CA PRO A 205 14.00 8.54 -11.36
C PRO A 205 13.86 7.11 -10.83
N SER A 206 13.37 6.20 -11.68
CA SER A 206 13.29 4.76 -11.37
C SER A 206 14.65 4.06 -11.36
N GLU A 207 15.70 4.73 -11.83
CA GLU A 207 17.05 4.20 -11.92
C GLU A 207 18.06 5.17 -11.27
N PRO A 208 19.12 4.66 -10.64
CA PRO A 208 20.16 5.50 -10.08
C PRO A 208 20.90 6.31 -11.14
N LYS A 209 21.30 7.53 -10.79
CA LYS A 209 22.11 8.40 -11.66
C LYS A 209 23.55 7.89 -11.70
N LEU A 210 23.86 7.05 -12.69
CA LEU A 210 25.19 6.42 -12.86
C LEU A 210 26.35 7.42 -12.86
N GLY A 211 26.16 8.64 -13.37
CA GLY A 211 27.18 9.69 -13.35
C GLY A 211 27.59 10.17 -11.95
N LEU A 212 26.80 9.87 -10.92
CA LEU A 212 27.12 10.16 -9.52
C LEU A 212 27.85 9.00 -8.81
N LEU A 213 28.01 7.86 -9.47
CA LEU A 213 28.68 6.68 -8.93
C LEU A 213 30.12 6.58 -9.45
N THR A 214 30.98 5.88 -8.70
CA THR A 214 32.34 5.55 -9.17
C THR A 214 32.29 4.61 -10.37
N ASP A 215 33.30 4.64 -11.25
CA ASP A 215 33.34 3.74 -12.42
C ASP A 215 33.34 2.26 -12.01
N ALA A 216 33.91 1.93 -10.85
CA ALA A 216 33.88 0.58 -10.29
C ALA A 216 32.45 0.18 -9.90
N SER A 217 31.70 1.08 -9.27
CA SER A 217 30.31 0.87 -8.90
C SER A 217 29.40 0.73 -10.11
N VAL A 218 29.61 1.54 -11.16
CA VAL A 218 28.85 1.42 -12.41
C VAL A 218 29.06 0.04 -13.03
N ARG A 219 30.32 -0.41 -13.20
CA ARG A 219 30.63 -1.74 -13.74
C ARG A 219 30.02 -2.90 -12.95
N LYS A 220 29.73 -2.69 -11.66
CA LYS A 220 29.15 -3.71 -10.78
C LYS A 220 27.66 -3.93 -11.00
N ILE A 221 26.96 -2.89 -11.48
CA ILE A 221 25.49 -2.89 -11.59
C ILE A 221 24.99 -2.79 -13.02
N THR A 222 25.89 -2.72 -14.00
CA THR A 222 25.56 -2.66 -15.43
C THR A 222 26.07 -3.87 -16.19
N ASP A 223 25.39 -4.22 -17.29
CA ASP A 223 25.86 -5.18 -18.28
C ASP A 223 26.95 -4.61 -19.21
N GLU A 224 27.42 -5.42 -20.16
CA GLU A 224 28.43 -5.02 -21.17
C GLU A 224 27.95 -3.90 -22.11
N SER A 225 26.63 -3.72 -22.23
CA SER A 225 26.01 -2.65 -23.03
C SER A 225 25.82 -1.36 -22.22
N GLY A 226 26.16 -1.36 -20.93
CA GLY A 226 26.01 -0.23 -20.03
C GLY A 226 24.60 -0.07 -19.45
N ASN A 227 23.72 -1.06 -19.62
CA ASN A 227 22.37 -1.04 -19.03
C ASN A 227 22.41 -1.59 -17.61
N ILE A 228 21.63 -1.00 -16.70
CA ILE A 228 21.52 -1.49 -15.33
C ILE A 228 20.90 -2.89 -15.35
N ASN A 229 21.62 -3.87 -14.82
CA ASN A 229 21.20 -5.27 -14.73
C ASN A 229 21.08 -5.77 -13.28
N VAL A 230 21.43 -4.93 -12.30
CA VAL A 230 21.27 -5.20 -10.86
C VAL A 230 20.27 -4.21 -10.27
N ASN A 231 19.14 -4.73 -9.77
CA ASN A 231 18.16 -3.91 -9.05
C ASN A 231 18.62 -3.71 -7.58
N LEU A 232 19.17 -2.54 -7.27
CA LEU A 232 19.68 -2.21 -5.94
C LEU A 232 18.59 -2.14 -4.86
N GLU A 233 17.35 -1.83 -5.26
CA GLU A 233 16.18 -1.72 -4.35
C GLU A 233 15.53 -3.08 -4.08
N SER A 234 15.81 -4.09 -4.90
CA SER A 234 15.25 -5.43 -4.71
C SER A 234 15.79 -6.08 -3.44
N PHE A 235 14.87 -6.52 -2.57
CA PHE A 235 15.20 -7.35 -1.40
C PHE A 235 16.02 -8.59 -1.75
N TYR A 236 15.82 -9.17 -2.95
CA TYR A 236 16.45 -10.41 -3.39
C TYR A 236 17.84 -10.22 -3.99
N THR A 237 18.25 -8.97 -4.23
CA THR A 237 19.63 -8.68 -4.62
C THR A 237 20.55 -9.06 -3.47
N GLY A 238 21.54 -9.91 -3.77
CA GLY A 238 22.55 -10.34 -2.82
C GLY A 238 23.42 -9.19 -2.30
N GLN A 239 24.27 -9.47 -1.31
CA GLN A 239 25.31 -8.54 -0.93
C GLN A 239 26.26 -8.35 -2.12
N ILE A 240 26.37 -7.12 -2.60
CA ILE A 240 27.31 -6.74 -3.64
C ILE A 240 28.43 -5.90 -3.04
N GLY A 241 28.14 -5.06 -2.05
CA GLY A 241 29.00 -4.08 -1.41
C GLY A 241 29.76 -4.55 -0.18
N GLU A 242 30.56 -3.64 0.36
CA GLU A 242 31.28 -3.82 1.62
C GLU A 242 30.32 -3.64 2.80
N THR A 243 30.49 -4.45 3.85
CA THR A 243 29.70 -4.35 5.07
C THR A 243 30.53 -3.79 6.22
N HIS A 244 29.92 -2.91 7.02
CA HIS A 244 30.48 -2.39 8.26
C HIS A 244 29.42 -2.39 9.37
N GLU A 245 29.86 -2.22 10.62
CA GLU A 245 28.98 -2.06 11.77
C GLU A 245 29.03 -0.61 12.24
N ILE A 246 27.89 -0.06 12.62
CA ILE A 246 27.80 1.18 13.39
C ILE A 246 27.42 0.86 14.84
N GLU A 247 27.93 1.64 15.79
CA GLU A 247 27.85 1.34 17.23
C GLU A 247 27.08 2.41 18.01
N GLN A 248 26.31 1.95 19.00
CA GLN A 248 25.57 2.84 19.90
C GLN A 248 26.55 3.69 20.74
N GLY A 249 26.24 4.98 20.89
CA GLY A 249 27.07 5.95 21.61
C GLY A 249 28.28 6.47 20.82
N VAL A 250 28.54 5.90 19.64
CA VAL A 250 29.55 6.38 18.68
C VAL A 250 28.86 6.97 17.46
N ASP A 251 28.02 6.17 16.81
CA ASP A 251 27.38 6.50 15.54
C ASP A 251 25.90 6.85 15.69
N PHE A 252 25.22 6.28 16.69
CA PHE A 252 23.80 6.53 16.95
C PHE A 252 23.45 6.42 18.44
N ASP A 253 22.42 7.15 18.87
CA ASP A 253 21.86 7.05 20.22
C ASP A 253 20.54 6.28 20.25
N GLN A 254 19.72 6.48 19.22
CA GLN A 254 18.35 5.99 19.11
C GLN A 254 18.11 5.41 17.71
N VAL A 255 17.27 4.39 17.63
CA VAL A 255 16.91 3.70 16.39
C VAL A 255 15.43 3.90 16.09
N VAL A 256 15.14 4.37 14.87
CA VAL A 256 13.78 4.38 14.32
C VAL A 256 13.71 3.32 13.24
N PHE A 257 13.04 2.20 13.52
CA PHE A 257 12.78 1.17 12.54
C PHE A 257 11.49 1.49 11.78
N ALA A 258 11.64 1.91 10.52
CA ALA A 258 10.52 2.25 9.64
C ALA A 258 10.50 1.40 8.35
N MET A 259 11.22 0.28 8.33
CA MET A 259 11.21 -0.63 7.18
C MET A 259 9.90 -1.44 7.13
N PRO A 260 9.43 -1.86 5.94
CA PRO A 260 8.27 -2.73 5.81
C PRO A 260 8.40 -4.01 6.67
N MET A 261 7.29 -4.42 7.29
CA MET A 261 7.22 -5.59 8.17
C MET A 261 7.77 -6.89 7.56
N GLY A 262 7.70 -7.04 6.23
CA GLY A 262 8.13 -8.23 5.51
C GLY A 262 9.62 -8.51 5.66
N VAL A 263 10.44 -7.50 5.99
CA VAL A 263 11.89 -7.70 6.17
C VAL A 263 12.26 -8.17 7.58
N ILE A 264 11.34 -8.10 8.55
CA ILE A 264 11.60 -8.44 9.96
C ILE A 264 12.21 -9.85 10.10
N PRO A 265 11.67 -10.92 9.47
CA PRO A 265 12.25 -12.26 9.59
C PRO A 265 13.69 -12.39 9.10
N THR A 266 14.14 -11.49 8.21
CA THR A 266 15.49 -11.52 7.63
C THR A 266 16.41 -10.53 8.34
N TYR A 267 16.09 -9.24 8.36
CA TYR A 267 16.98 -8.20 8.89
C TYR A 267 16.90 -8.01 10.41
N CYS A 268 15.90 -8.58 11.06
CA CYS A 268 15.75 -8.58 12.52
C CYS A 268 15.80 -9.99 13.11
N LYS A 269 16.43 -10.94 12.42
CA LYS A 269 16.46 -12.36 12.84
C LYS A 269 16.88 -12.53 14.30
N LYS A 270 17.95 -11.86 14.74
CA LYS A 270 18.40 -11.91 16.14
C LYS A 270 17.36 -11.39 17.13
N LEU A 271 16.65 -10.31 16.78
CA LEU A 271 15.57 -9.78 17.61
C LEU A 271 14.40 -10.77 17.69
N CYS A 272 14.07 -11.44 16.58
CA CYS A 272 13.07 -12.51 16.56
C CYS A 272 13.50 -13.70 17.44
N ASP A 273 14.77 -14.12 17.37
CA ASP A 273 15.28 -15.26 18.14
C ASP A 273 15.25 -15.00 19.66
N GLU A 274 15.33 -13.74 20.11
CA GLU A 274 15.37 -13.37 21.54
C GLU A 274 14.06 -12.78 22.09
N SER A 275 13.11 -12.41 21.22
CA SER A 275 11.87 -11.75 21.61
C SER A 275 10.66 -12.38 20.89
N PRO A 276 9.80 -13.09 21.64
CA PRO A 276 8.56 -13.63 21.08
C PRO A 276 7.67 -12.56 20.43
N ALA A 277 7.75 -11.30 20.88
CA ALA A 277 6.99 -10.21 20.29
C ALA A 277 7.47 -9.87 18.87
N TRP A 278 8.78 -9.92 18.62
CA TRP A 278 9.38 -9.71 17.30
C TRP A 278 9.18 -10.91 16.37
N GLU A 279 9.35 -12.12 16.90
CA GLU A 279 9.04 -13.34 16.16
C GLU A 279 7.57 -13.35 15.69
N ASN A 280 6.65 -12.99 16.58
CA ASN A 280 5.23 -12.91 16.23
C ASN A 280 4.95 -11.81 15.21
N MET A 281 5.58 -10.63 15.29
CA MET A 281 5.43 -9.61 14.24
C MET A 281 5.88 -10.14 12.88
N GLY A 282 7.06 -10.76 12.81
CA GLY A 282 7.62 -11.26 11.56
C GLY A 282 6.86 -12.45 10.96
N THR A 283 6.20 -13.28 11.77
CA THR A 283 5.56 -14.52 11.30
C THR A 283 4.03 -14.50 11.28
N LYS A 284 3.39 -13.63 12.06
CA LYS A 284 1.93 -13.58 12.20
C LYS A 284 1.28 -12.38 11.53
N LEU A 285 2.02 -11.29 11.31
CA LEU A 285 1.56 -10.23 10.42
C LEU A 285 1.68 -10.70 8.97
N LEU A 286 0.66 -10.42 8.18
CA LEU A 286 0.52 -10.94 6.82
C LEU A 286 0.56 -9.79 5.82
N SER A 287 0.95 -10.11 4.59
CA SER A 287 0.90 -9.19 3.46
C SER A 287 0.45 -9.91 2.20
N VAL A 288 -0.19 -9.21 1.28
CA VAL A 288 -0.67 -9.79 0.01
C VAL A 288 0.16 -9.27 -1.15
N PRO A 289 0.47 -10.10 -2.18
CA PRO A 289 1.07 -9.57 -3.39
C PRO A 289 0.01 -8.79 -4.18
N THR A 290 0.44 -7.74 -4.87
CA THR A 290 -0.46 -6.92 -5.70
C THR A 290 0.10 -6.77 -7.10
N GLN A 291 -0.77 -6.39 -8.04
CA GLN A 291 -0.42 -6.17 -9.43
C GLN A 291 -1.06 -4.88 -9.92
N VAL A 292 -0.36 -4.22 -10.84
CA VAL A 292 -0.77 -2.95 -11.42
C VAL A 292 -0.57 -2.98 -12.93
N ILE A 293 -1.53 -2.42 -13.66
CA ILE A 293 -1.35 -2.07 -15.06
C ILE A 293 -1.52 -0.56 -15.27
N SER A 294 -0.63 0.03 -16.06
CA SER A 294 -0.72 1.44 -16.46
C SER A 294 -0.78 1.55 -17.98
N LEU A 295 -1.68 2.40 -18.44
CA LEU A 295 -2.05 2.60 -19.84
C LEU A 295 -2.05 4.09 -20.16
N TRP A 296 -1.49 4.43 -21.31
CA TRP A 296 -1.51 5.78 -21.86
C TRP A 296 -2.17 5.75 -23.22
N PHE A 297 -3.19 6.57 -23.42
CA PHE A 297 -4.01 6.56 -24.62
C PHE A 297 -3.75 7.78 -25.50
N LYS A 298 -3.77 7.57 -26.82
CA LYS A 298 -3.59 8.62 -27.83
C LYS A 298 -4.78 9.58 -27.93
N LYS A 299 -5.96 9.17 -27.44
CA LYS A 299 -7.20 9.93 -27.50
C LYS A 299 -7.73 10.16 -26.09
N SER A 300 -8.32 11.32 -25.86
CA SER A 300 -9.10 11.57 -24.66
C SER A 300 -10.42 10.80 -24.78
N PHE A 301 -10.84 10.14 -23.71
CA PHE A 301 -12.15 9.52 -23.63
C PHE A 301 -12.93 10.13 -22.47
N LYS A 302 -14.26 10.16 -22.58
CA LYS A 302 -15.10 10.42 -21.40
C LYS A 302 -15.09 9.19 -20.52
N MET A 303 -14.03 9.03 -19.74
CA MET A 303 -13.91 7.89 -18.84
C MET A 303 -15.03 7.96 -17.78
N GLY A 304 -15.66 6.83 -17.48
CA GLY A 304 -16.61 6.74 -16.36
C GLY A 304 -17.86 7.63 -16.45
N LYS A 305 -18.52 7.77 -17.61
CA LYS A 305 -19.84 8.44 -17.74
C LYS A 305 -19.93 9.90 -17.22
N GLY A 306 -18.88 10.70 -17.40
CA GLY A 306 -18.95 12.17 -17.19
C GLY A 306 -18.58 12.66 -15.79
N TYR A 307 -17.95 11.82 -14.96
CA TYR A 307 -17.28 12.26 -13.74
C TYR A 307 -15.90 12.85 -14.08
N HIS A 308 -15.45 13.83 -13.29
CA HIS A 308 -14.09 14.37 -13.39
C HIS A 308 -13.16 13.46 -12.59
N GLN A 309 -12.19 12.81 -13.24
CA GLN A 309 -11.19 11.92 -12.62
C GLN A 309 -11.78 10.84 -11.71
N PRO A 310 -12.62 9.94 -12.23
CA PRO A 310 -13.20 8.88 -11.43
C PRO A 310 -12.12 7.91 -10.88
N ILE A 311 -12.32 7.50 -9.63
CA ILE A 311 -11.74 6.28 -9.06
C ILE A 311 -12.89 5.31 -8.84
N LEU A 312 -12.74 4.09 -9.34
CA LEU A 312 -13.73 3.03 -9.23
C LEU A 312 -13.07 1.79 -8.61
N SER A 313 -13.67 1.25 -7.55
CA SER A 313 -13.36 -0.11 -7.04
C SER A 313 -14.64 -0.95 -7.01
N GLY A 314 -14.52 -2.28 -7.00
CA GLY A 314 -15.66 -3.17 -7.17
C GLY A 314 -16.08 -3.37 -8.63
N TYR A 315 -15.16 -3.19 -9.59
CA TYR A 315 -15.42 -3.40 -11.02
C TYR A 315 -15.33 -4.88 -11.43
N SER A 316 -14.19 -5.30 -11.98
CA SER A 316 -13.99 -6.67 -12.48
C SER A 316 -12.60 -7.16 -12.09
N GLN A 317 -12.51 -8.39 -11.62
CA GLN A 317 -11.25 -8.99 -11.20
C GLN A 317 -10.41 -9.43 -12.42
N PRO A 318 -9.08 -9.46 -12.32
CA PRO A 318 -8.27 -9.22 -11.13
C PRO A 318 -7.82 -7.76 -10.94
N PHE A 319 -8.29 -6.83 -11.79
CA PHE A 319 -7.96 -5.40 -11.72
C PHE A 319 -9.20 -4.59 -11.35
N ALA A 320 -9.75 -4.88 -10.18
CA ALA A 320 -11.05 -4.39 -9.76
C ALA A 320 -11.07 -2.91 -9.37
N THR A 321 -9.89 -2.30 -9.17
CA THR A 321 -9.74 -0.87 -8.96
C THR A 321 -9.15 -0.21 -10.20
N TRP A 322 -9.79 0.85 -10.69
CA TRP A 322 -9.34 1.68 -11.78
C TRP A 322 -9.35 3.16 -11.37
N GLU A 323 -8.29 3.88 -11.70
CA GLU A 323 -8.17 5.32 -11.57
C GLU A 323 -7.96 5.97 -12.94
N ASP A 324 -8.74 7.02 -13.22
CA ASP A 324 -8.43 7.98 -14.28
C ASP A 324 -7.35 8.95 -13.80
N CYS A 325 -6.13 8.74 -14.28
CA CYS A 325 -4.96 9.54 -13.95
C CYS A 325 -4.60 10.54 -15.06
N SER A 326 -5.55 10.95 -15.91
CA SER A 326 -5.25 11.78 -17.09
C SER A 326 -4.58 13.14 -16.76
N GLN A 327 -4.69 13.63 -15.53
CA GLN A 327 -3.92 14.79 -15.05
C GLN A 327 -2.41 14.58 -15.06
N LEU A 328 -1.95 13.33 -14.94
CA LEU A 328 -0.52 13.02 -14.92
C LEU A 328 0.13 13.34 -16.26
N SER A 329 -0.62 13.30 -17.37
CA SER A 329 -0.10 13.64 -18.70
C SER A 329 0.43 15.08 -18.76
N GLU A 330 -0.17 16.01 -18.03
CA GLU A 330 0.30 17.39 -17.93
C GLU A 330 1.57 17.51 -17.04
N ALA A 331 1.81 16.55 -16.16
CA ALA A 331 2.96 16.46 -15.27
C ALA A 331 4.16 15.70 -15.87
N GLU A 332 3.97 15.05 -17.01
CA GLU A 332 4.97 14.25 -17.73
C GLU A 332 5.59 15.02 -18.90
N THR A 333 6.70 14.51 -19.44
CA THR A 333 7.30 15.03 -20.68
C THR A 333 7.10 14.03 -21.80
N TRP A 334 6.44 14.46 -22.87
CA TRP A 334 6.11 13.63 -24.02
C TRP A 334 6.81 14.12 -25.29
N PRO A 335 7.16 13.21 -26.23
CA PRO A 335 7.54 13.61 -27.58
C PRO A 335 6.44 14.43 -28.27
N PRO A 336 6.76 15.33 -29.23
CA PRO A 336 5.78 16.23 -29.85
C PRO A 336 4.51 15.56 -30.40
N ASP A 337 4.63 14.35 -30.94
CA ASP A 337 3.50 13.56 -31.50
C ASP A 337 3.13 12.34 -30.63
N GLY A 338 3.65 12.26 -29.40
CA GLY A 338 3.52 11.10 -28.52
C GLY A 338 2.67 11.33 -27.27
N GLU A 339 2.17 12.55 -27.06
CA GLU A 339 1.48 12.94 -25.83
C GLU A 339 0.26 12.07 -25.53
N ALA A 340 0.23 11.50 -24.32
CA ALA A 340 -0.95 10.86 -23.80
C ALA A 340 -2.07 11.87 -23.59
N LYS A 341 -3.27 11.54 -24.08
CA LYS A 341 -4.48 12.35 -23.91
C LYS A 341 -5.39 11.79 -22.82
N ALA A 342 -5.03 10.63 -22.28
CA ALA A 342 -5.75 9.92 -21.26
C ALA A 342 -4.80 8.90 -20.61
N THR A 343 -4.87 8.74 -19.29
CA THR A 343 -4.05 7.77 -18.56
C THR A 343 -4.93 6.97 -17.62
N ALA A 344 -4.73 5.66 -17.57
CA ALA A 344 -5.42 4.78 -16.65
C ALA A 344 -4.44 3.91 -15.88
N THR A 345 -4.66 3.81 -14.57
CA THR A 345 -3.98 2.86 -13.71
C THR A 345 -5.02 1.92 -13.13
N LEU A 346 -4.74 0.61 -13.18
CA LEU A 346 -5.60 -0.40 -12.57
C LEU A 346 -4.80 -1.24 -11.59
N PHE A 347 -5.47 -1.60 -10.50
CA PHE A 347 -4.89 -2.28 -9.34
C PHE A 347 -5.75 -3.47 -8.94
N GLY A 348 -5.09 -4.51 -8.45
CA GLY A 348 -5.75 -5.54 -7.66
C GLY A 348 -4.79 -6.51 -7.00
N ALA A 349 -5.36 -7.44 -6.24
CA ALA A 349 -4.61 -8.51 -5.61
C ALA A 349 -4.02 -9.45 -6.68
N LEU A 350 -2.81 -9.94 -6.42
CA LEU A 350 -2.19 -10.99 -7.21
C LEU A 350 -2.26 -12.28 -6.38
N PRO A 351 -2.92 -13.34 -6.87
CA PRO A 351 -3.04 -14.55 -6.07
C PRO A 351 -1.67 -15.18 -5.82
N GLY A 352 -1.35 -15.45 -4.55
CA GLY A 352 -0.05 -15.93 -4.10
C GLY A 352 0.01 -16.10 -2.58
N PRO A 353 1.10 -16.70 -2.04
CA PRO A 353 1.25 -16.92 -0.61
C PRO A 353 1.20 -15.59 0.17
N MET A 354 0.64 -15.59 1.38
CA MET A 354 0.53 -14.40 2.26
C MET A 354 1.84 -14.01 2.97
N GLN A 355 2.89 -14.77 2.72
CA GLN A 355 4.26 -14.46 3.13
C GLN A 355 5.10 -14.28 1.87
N PRO A 356 6.06 -13.35 1.85
CA PRO A 356 6.96 -13.19 0.72
C PRO A 356 7.85 -14.43 0.54
N LEU A 357 8.41 -14.57 -0.65
CA LEU A 357 9.41 -15.61 -0.91
C LEU A 357 10.68 -15.32 -0.07
N PRO A 358 11.40 -16.34 0.39
CA PRO A 358 12.57 -16.16 1.24
C PRO A 358 13.71 -15.45 0.50
N PHE A 359 14.62 -14.84 1.26
CA PHE A 359 15.86 -14.31 0.70
C PHE A 359 16.66 -15.43 -0.02
N GLY A 360 17.30 -15.09 -1.14
CA GLY A 360 18.02 -16.07 -1.98
C GLY A 360 17.11 -16.87 -2.92
N THR A 361 15.81 -16.54 -3.00
CA THR A 361 14.90 -17.10 -4.00
C THR A 361 15.48 -16.90 -5.42
N PRO A 362 15.53 -17.94 -6.26
CA PRO A 362 16.05 -17.83 -7.62
C PRO A 362 15.27 -16.84 -8.49
N PRO A 363 15.92 -16.11 -9.41
CA PRO A 363 15.26 -15.14 -10.29
C PRO A 363 14.05 -15.69 -11.09
N HIS A 364 14.12 -16.95 -11.53
CA HIS A 364 13.06 -17.56 -12.35
C HIS A 364 11.70 -17.68 -11.64
N GLU A 365 11.66 -17.70 -10.31
CA GLU A 365 10.42 -17.70 -9.54
C GLU A 365 9.70 -16.33 -9.69
N PHE A 366 10.45 -15.24 -9.78
CA PHE A 366 9.88 -13.91 -10.04
C PHE A 366 9.37 -13.77 -11.46
N ASP A 367 10.11 -14.33 -12.43
CA ASP A 367 9.67 -14.36 -13.82
C ASP A 367 8.31 -15.06 -13.94
N ALA A 368 8.13 -16.20 -13.25
CA ALA A 368 6.85 -16.91 -13.23
C ALA A 368 5.70 -16.06 -12.66
N VAL A 369 5.96 -15.29 -11.59
CA VAL A 369 4.98 -14.39 -10.98
C VAL A 369 4.62 -13.24 -11.92
N LEU A 370 5.61 -12.62 -12.57
CA LEU A 370 5.38 -11.59 -13.57
C LEU A 370 4.58 -12.14 -14.76
N GLN A 371 4.92 -13.32 -15.28
CA GLN A 371 4.17 -13.96 -16.37
C GLN A 371 2.71 -14.24 -16.00
N LYS A 372 2.42 -14.57 -14.74
CA LYS A 372 1.04 -14.72 -14.24
C LYS A 372 0.29 -13.38 -14.32
N ALA A 373 0.89 -12.30 -13.82
CA ALA A 373 0.28 -10.97 -13.86
C ALA A 373 0.07 -10.47 -15.30
N VAL A 374 1.02 -10.72 -16.19
CA VAL A 374 0.91 -10.43 -17.63
C VAL A 374 -0.27 -11.17 -18.26
N ARG A 375 -0.40 -12.46 -17.97
CA ARG A 375 -1.53 -13.25 -18.49
C ARG A 375 -2.87 -12.70 -17.98
N SER A 376 -2.93 -12.36 -16.69
CA SER A 376 -4.10 -11.72 -16.07
C SER A 376 -4.41 -10.36 -16.72
N ALA A 377 -3.41 -9.52 -16.97
CA ALA A 377 -3.55 -8.24 -17.64
C ALA A 377 -4.11 -8.43 -19.05
N LYS A 378 -3.54 -9.35 -19.83
CA LYS A 378 -4.04 -9.65 -21.17
C LYS A 378 -5.51 -10.10 -21.15
N LEU A 379 -5.87 -11.03 -20.27
CA LEU A 379 -7.25 -11.50 -20.16
C LEU A 379 -8.20 -10.37 -19.76
N PHE A 380 -7.81 -9.50 -18.84
CA PHE A 380 -8.61 -8.34 -18.47
C PHE A 380 -8.80 -7.38 -19.65
N LEU A 381 -7.71 -7.05 -20.36
CA LEU A 381 -7.77 -6.15 -21.52
C LEU A 381 -8.56 -6.72 -22.70
N ASP A 382 -8.55 -8.05 -22.86
CA ASP A 382 -9.29 -8.74 -23.92
C ASP A 382 -10.80 -8.85 -23.62
N ASN A 383 -11.22 -8.89 -22.35
CA ASN A 383 -12.62 -9.21 -21.98
C ASN A 383 -13.35 -8.09 -21.22
N GLU A 384 -12.64 -7.30 -20.41
CA GLU A 384 -13.24 -6.38 -19.43
C GLU A 384 -13.03 -4.90 -19.78
N ALA A 385 -12.07 -4.58 -20.67
CA ALA A 385 -11.71 -3.21 -21.03
C ALA A 385 -12.90 -2.40 -21.58
N SER A 386 -13.77 -3.01 -22.38
CA SER A 386 -14.91 -2.31 -23.00
C SER A 386 -15.94 -1.76 -22.02
N GLY A 387 -16.01 -2.27 -20.78
CA GLY A 387 -16.88 -1.68 -19.77
C GLY A 387 -16.35 -0.36 -19.20
N LEU A 388 -15.03 -0.11 -19.30
CA LEU A 388 -14.39 1.16 -18.92
C LEU A 388 -14.21 2.09 -20.12
N TRP A 389 -13.71 1.56 -21.24
CA TRP A 389 -13.31 2.33 -22.43
C TRP A 389 -13.88 1.71 -23.72
N PRO A 390 -15.21 1.71 -23.93
CA PRO A 390 -15.82 1.10 -25.11
C PRO A 390 -15.31 1.71 -26.43
N GLU A 391 -14.95 2.99 -26.43
CA GLU A 391 -14.41 3.70 -27.60
C GLU A 391 -12.94 3.34 -27.94
N ALA A 392 -12.23 2.71 -27.01
CA ALA A 392 -10.85 2.24 -27.20
C ALA A 392 -10.78 0.74 -27.54
N CYS A 393 -11.93 0.07 -27.65
CA CYS A 393 -12.01 -1.38 -27.84
C CYS A 393 -12.60 -1.73 -29.22
N TYR A 394 -12.27 -2.91 -29.73
CA TYR A 394 -12.84 -3.42 -30.96
C TYR A 394 -14.36 -3.66 -30.82
N PRO A 395 -15.19 -3.16 -31.76
CA PRO A 395 -16.61 -3.47 -31.78
C PRO A 395 -16.86 -4.98 -31.86
N GLY A 396 -17.78 -5.48 -31.05
CA GLY A 396 -18.20 -6.89 -31.04
C GLY A 396 -17.40 -7.79 -30.10
N THR A 397 -16.07 -7.67 -30.04
CA THR A 397 -15.25 -8.46 -29.10
C THR A 397 -15.09 -7.77 -27.74
N GLY A 398 -15.06 -6.43 -27.71
CA GLY A 398 -14.81 -5.67 -26.48
C GLY A 398 -13.35 -5.69 -26.01
N ALA A 399 -12.45 -6.30 -26.78
CA ALA A 399 -11.03 -6.32 -26.50
C ALA A 399 -10.40 -4.95 -26.78
N LEU A 400 -9.46 -4.53 -25.93
CA LEU A 400 -8.73 -3.28 -26.12
C LEU A 400 -7.99 -3.28 -27.46
N ASP A 401 -8.15 -2.22 -28.25
CA ASP A 401 -7.43 -2.01 -29.50
C ASP A 401 -6.07 -1.34 -29.20
N PRO A 402 -4.94 -2.05 -29.36
CA PRO A 402 -3.60 -1.54 -29.02
C PRO A 402 -3.20 -0.29 -29.82
N ASP A 403 -3.83 -0.05 -30.98
CA ASP A 403 -3.57 1.15 -31.79
C ASP A 403 -4.00 2.44 -31.09
N ASN A 404 -4.87 2.35 -30.07
CA ASN A 404 -5.25 3.49 -29.23
C ASN A 404 -4.24 3.81 -28.13
N LEU A 405 -3.21 2.97 -27.89
CA LEU A 405 -2.19 3.20 -26.88
C LEU A 405 -0.99 4.00 -27.41
N CYS A 406 -0.45 4.89 -26.59
CA CYS A 406 0.78 5.62 -26.87
C CYS A 406 1.98 4.68 -26.87
N LYS A 407 2.99 4.96 -27.71
CA LYS A 407 4.25 4.22 -27.66
C LYS A 407 5.04 4.65 -26.43
N ILE A 408 5.41 3.69 -25.60
CA ILE A 408 6.26 3.93 -24.42
C ILE A 408 7.72 3.77 -24.87
N THR A 409 8.53 4.82 -24.75
CA THR A 409 9.96 4.81 -25.11
C THR A 409 10.84 4.96 -23.87
N GLY A 410 11.81 4.07 -23.67
CA GLY A 410 12.76 4.10 -22.56
C GLY A 410 13.62 2.83 -22.46
N ALA A 411 14.85 2.95 -21.94
CA ALA A 411 15.92 1.96 -22.03
C ALA A 411 15.61 0.57 -21.43
N THR A 412 14.67 0.47 -20.48
CA THR A 412 14.36 -0.77 -19.76
C THR A 412 13.08 -1.49 -20.23
N ARG A 413 12.40 -1.01 -21.29
CA ARG A 413 10.98 -1.40 -21.52
C ARG A 413 10.59 -1.80 -22.94
N GLU A 414 11.53 -1.88 -23.89
CA GLU A 414 11.24 -2.44 -25.23
C GLU A 414 10.92 -3.96 -25.19
N SER A 415 11.17 -4.63 -24.07
CA SER A 415 10.82 -6.04 -23.80
C SER A 415 9.52 -6.24 -23.01
N GLN A 416 8.66 -5.20 -22.89
CA GLN A 416 7.39 -5.33 -22.19
C GLN A 416 6.59 -6.52 -22.75
N PRO A 417 6.08 -7.40 -21.88
CA PRO A 417 5.38 -8.62 -22.31
C PRO A 417 4.02 -8.33 -22.97
N ILE A 418 3.48 -7.12 -22.78
CA ILE A 418 2.35 -6.58 -23.55
C ILE A 418 2.81 -5.24 -24.16
N PRO A 419 2.80 -5.07 -25.49
CA PRO A 419 3.22 -3.81 -26.11
C PRO A 419 2.43 -2.61 -25.58
N ASN A 420 3.14 -1.54 -25.20
CA ASN A 420 2.56 -0.26 -24.75
C ASN A 420 1.70 -0.32 -23.47
N VAL A 421 1.80 -1.40 -22.70
CA VAL A 421 1.18 -1.53 -21.38
C VAL A 421 2.29 -1.76 -20.37
N VAL A 422 2.29 -1.04 -19.26
CA VAL A 422 3.23 -1.30 -18.16
C VAL A 422 2.55 -2.22 -17.17
N VAL A 423 3.13 -3.41 -16.93
CA VAL A 423 2.69 -4.35 -15.90
C VAL A 423 3.72 -4.37 -14.77
N ASN A 424 3.28 -4.08 -13.55
CA ASN A 424 4.11 -4.15 -12.34
C ASN A 424 3.53 -5.15 -11.34
N VAL A 425 4.39 -5.82 -10.58
CA VAL A 425 4.02 -6.73 -9.50
C VAL A 425 4.76 -6.35 -8.22
N ASN A 426 4.04 -6.33 -7.10
CA ASN A 426 4.57 -6.01 -5.79
C ASN A 426 4.57 -7.29 -4.94
N VAL A 427 5.69 -8.01 -4.98
CA VAL A 427 5.78 -9.38 -4.43
C VAL A 427 6.92 -9.57 -3.44
N GLY A 428 7.86 -8.62 -3.38
CA GLY A 428 8.96 -8.63 -2.44
C GLY A 428 8.54 -8.22 -1.04
N PRO A 429 9.33 -8.55 0.00
CA PRO A 429 9.07 -8.13 1.38
C PRO A 429 8.94 -6.62 1.58
N LEU A 430 9.49 -5.81 0.66
CA LEU A 430 9.46 -4.35 0.69
C LEU A 430 8.20 -3.76 0.03
N ASP A 431 7.56 -4.50 -0.88
CA ASP A 431 6.59 -3.94 -1.84
C ASP A 431 5.15 -4.33 -1.53
N ARG A 432 4.96 -5.44 -0.80
CA ARG A 432 3.66 -6.06 -0.59
C ARG A 432 2.75 -5.21 0.29
N TYR A 433 1.46 -5.37 0.09
CA TYR A 433 0.45 -4.62 0.84
C TYR A 433 0.17 -5.25 2.21
N THR A 434 0.26 -4.45 3.28
CA THR A 434 0.00 -4.85 4.67
C THR A 434 -1.45 -5.29 4.86
N GLN A 435 -1.67 -6.53 5.27
CA GLN A 435 -3.02 -7.07 5.41
C GLN A 435 -3.70 -6.76 6.75
N VAL A 436 -5.03 -6.71 6.69
CA VAL A 436 -5.92 -6.53 7.84
C VAL A 436 -6.53 -7.89 8.20
N ALA A 437 -5.69 -8.92 8.29
CA ALA A 437 -6.14 -10.30 8.42
C ALA A 437 -6.75 -10.57 9.81
N PRO A 438 -7.86 -11.34 9.89
CA PRO A 438 -8.46 -11.72 11.15
C PRO A 438 -7.49 -12.35 12.16
N GLY A 439 -7.55 -11.89 13.41
CA GLY A 439 -6.78 -12.41 14.55
C GLY A 439 -5.32 -11.98 14.59
N THR A 440 -4.88 -11.09 13.69
CA THR A 440 -3.48 -10.66 13.57
C THR A 440 -3.18 -9.35 14.28
N LEU A 441 -4.19 -8.54 14.61
CA LEU A 441 -4.00 -7.19 15.15
C LEU A 441 -3.24 -7.21 16.48
N LYS A 442 -3.47 -8.22 17.33
CA LYS A 442 -2.76 -8.44 18.60
C LYS A 442 -1.24 -8.54 18.47
N TYR A 443 -0.72 -8.85 17.28
CA TYR A 443 0.71 -8.95 17.03
C TYR A 443 1.33 -7.63 16.57
N ARG A 444 0.52 -6.62 16.22
CA ARG A 444 1.03 -5.27 15.94
C ARG A 444 1.45 -4.61 17.25
N GLN A 445 2.74 -4.31 17.38
CA GLN A 445 3.27 -3.57 18.51
C GLN A 445 2.98 -2.08 18.37
N ARG A 446 2.99 -1.35 19.49
CA ARG A 446 2.97 0.11 19.49
C ARG A 446 4.37 0.67 19.21
N PRO A 447 4.47 1.90 18.67
CA PRO A 447 5.76 2.53 18.38
C PRO A 447 6.82 2.49 19.48
N GLY A 448 6.43 2.54 20.77
CA GLY A 448 7.34 2.50 21.91
C GLY A 448 7.38 1.18 22.68
N GLU A 449 6.66 0.14 22.23
CA GLU A 449 6.57 -1.14 22.94
C GLU A 449 7.48 -2.22 22.34
N THR A 450 8.61 -1.80 21.76
CA THR A 450 9.55 -2.65 21.02
C THR A 450 10.27 -3.68 21.88
N GLY A 451 10.31 -3.45 23.20
CA GLY A 451 11.15 -4.19 24.15
C GLY A 451 12.60 -3.73 24.22
N TYR A 452 13.00 -2.70 23.44
CA TYR A 452 14.34 -2.11 23.49
C TYR A 452 14.25 -0.62 23.82
N SER A 453 15.04 -0.17 24.79
CA SER A 453 14.89 1.18 25.36
C SER A 453 15.29 2.32 24.42
N ASN A 454 16.15 2.03 23.44
CA ASN A 454 16.60 2.99 22.43
C ASN A 454 16.04 2.72 21.03
N MET A 455 14.92 1.99 20.93
CA MET A 455 14.31 1.67 19.64
C MET A 455 12.82 1.97 19.62
N VAL A 456 12.40 2.70 18.59
CA VAL A 456 10.99 2.88 18.25
C VAL A 456 10.70 2.35 16.85
N ILE A 457 9.45 1.96 16.60
CA ILE A 457 8.98 1.47 15.31
C ILE A 457 7.92 2.39 14.69
N ALA A 458 7.91 2.49 13.35
CA ALA A 458 6.93 3.27 12.61
C ALA A 458 6.55 2.58 11.30
N GLY A 459 5.26 2.63 10.94
CA GLY A 459 4.74 2.03 9.72
C GLY A 459 3.22 1.87 9.77
N ASP A 460 2.60 1.60 8.65
CA ASP A 460 1.17 1.24 8.59
C ASP A 460 0.86 -0.11 9.29
N TRP A 461 1.89 -0.93 9.52
CA TRP A 461 1.87 -2.24 10.17
C TRP A 461 1.99 -2.21 11.71
N VAL A 462 2.21 -1.05 12.32
CA VAL A 462 2.19 -0.89 13.79
C VAL A 462 0.82 -0.42 14.27
N ARG A 463 0.60 -0.42 15.58
CA ARG A 463 -0.60 0.22 16.16
C ARG A 463 -0.59 1.72 15.88
N ASN A 464 -1.51 2.17 15.05
CA ASN A 464 -1.66 3.57 14.63
C ASN A 464 -3.12 4.07 14.74
N GLY A 465 -4.06 3.18 15.07
CA GLY A 465 -5.46 3.52 15.24
C GLY A 465 -6.25 3.76 13.94
N ILE A 466 -5.67 3.43 12.80
CA ILE A 466 -6.39 3.11 11.55
C ILE A 466 -6.35 1.60 11.33
N GLU A 467 -5.19 0.98 11.59
CA GLU A 467 -4.95 -0.47 11.49
C GLU A 467 -5.19 -1.07 10.09
N VAL A 468 -5.19 -0.22 9.07
CA VAL A 468 -5.27 -0.57 7.64
C VAL A 468 -4.00 -0.09 6.94
N GLY A 469 -3.49 -0.87 6.00
CA GLY A 469 -2.34 -0.51 5.17
C GLY A 469 -2.60 0.74 4.34
N CYS A 470 -2.10 1.90 4.76
CA CYS A 470 -2.34 3.15 4.03
C CYS A 470 -1.33 4.23 4.42
N LEU A 471 -1.20 5.23 3.55
CA LEU A 471 -0.32 6.37 3.77
C LEU A 471 -0.63 7.12 5.07
N GLU A 472 -1.92 7.34 5.36
CA GLU A 472 -2.35 8.02 6.60
C GLU A 472 -1.91 7.22 7.84
N GLY A 473 -2.06 5.89 7.83
CA GLY A 473 -1.60 5.02 8.90
C GLY A 473 -0.10 5.13 9.14
N ALA A 474 0.71 5.19 8.08
CA ALA A 474 2.15 5.39 8.16
C ALA A 474 2.53 6.77 8.72
N VAL A 475 1.84 7.85 8.31
CA VAL A 475 2.07 9.20 8.84
C VAL A 475 1.69 9.29 10.33
N ILE A 476 0.56 8.71 10.72
CA ILE A 476 0.14 8.65 12.12
C ILE A 476 1.17 7.86 12.94
N ALA A 477 1.62 6.70 12.46
CA ALA A 477 2.65 5.91 13.13
C ALA A 477 3.96 6.70 13.32
N GLY A 478 4.41 7.43 12.30
CA GLY A 478 5.57 8.32 12.40
C GLY A 478 5.39 9.42 13.44
N ARG A 479 4.18 10.01 13.53
CA ARG A 479 3.84 10.98 14.58
C ARG A 479 3.84 10.34 15.97
N CYS A 480 3.31 9.13 16.12
CA CYS A 480 3.36 8.39 17.38
C CYS A 480 4.81 8.11 17.80
N ALA A 481 5.66 7.62 16.89
CA ALA A 481 7.08 7.37 17.15
C ALA A 481 7.82 8.64 17.57
N ALA A 482 7.56 9.77 16.89
CA ALA A 482 8.12 11.07 17.27
C ALA A 482 7.64 11.51 18.67
N GLY A 483 6.40 11.20 19.06
CA GLY A 483 5.88 11.45 20.39
C GLY A 483 6.62 10.66 21.47
N VAL A 484 6.88 9.37 21.23
CA VAL A 484 7.67 8.51 22.11
C VAL A 484 9.09 9.06 22.28
N LEU A 485 9.79 9.35 21.18
CA LEU A 485 11.17 9.86 21.22
C LEU A 485 11.30 11.22 21.89
N SER A 486 10.33 12.10 21.69
CA SER A 486 10.38 13.46 22.25
C SER A 486 9.83 13.56 23.68
N GLY A 487 9.19 12.50 24.19
CA GLY A 487 8.43 12.53 25.44
C GLY A 487 7.24 13.49 25.40
N LYS A 488 6.81 13.93 24.21
CA LYS A 488 5.72 14.89 24.02
C LYS A 488 4.50 14.21 23.42
N LYS A 489 3.33 14.54 23.94
CA LYS A 489 2.07 14.15 23.31
C LYS A 489 1.93 14.90 21.98
N ILE A 490 1.81 14.15 20.90
CA ILE A 490 1.51 14.67 19.55
C ILE A 490 0.06 14.34 19.24
N ASP A 491 -0.77 15.36 19.07
CA ASP A 491 -2.19 15.15 18.80
C ASP A 491 -2.39 14.52 17.41
N ILE A 492 -3.29 13.54 17.37
CA ILE A 492 -3.70 12.81 16.17
C ILE A 492 -5.20 13.05 15.98
N LEU A 493 -5.56 13.56 14.80
CA LEU A 493 -6.95 13.82 14.48
C LEU A 493 -7.74 12.49 14.40
N GLY A 494 -8.97 12.49 14.92
CA GLY A 494 -9.80 11.29 14.97
C GLY A 494 -9.36 10.28 16.02
N ASN A 495 -8.33 10.56 16.83
CA ASN A 495 -7.90 9.64 17.90
C ASN A 495 -8.95 9.49 19.01
N TRP A 496 -9.99 10.33 19.04
CA TRP A 496 -11.17 10.15 19.89
C TRP A 496 -12.05 8.97 19.48
N LEU A 497 -12.02 8.57 18.21
CA LEU A 497 -12.63 7.33 17.72
C LEU A 497 -11.81 6.10 18.13
N ASN A 498 -10.53 6.30 18.43
CA ASN A 498 -9.72 5.29 19.08
C ASN A 498 -10.00 5.35 20.58
N PHE A 499 -11.16 4.84 20.97
CA PHE A 499 -11.58 4.66 22.37
C PHE A 499 -10.50 3.96 23.25
N GLN A 500 -9.57 3.27 22.58
CA GLN A 500 -8.42 2.52 23.08
C GLN A 500 -7.22 3.42 23.49
N TYR A 501 -6.97 4.54 22.80
CA TYR A 501 -5.83 5.42 23.09
C TYR A 501 -6.12 6.49 24.17
N GLN A 502 -7.39 6.72 24.51
CA GLN A 502 -7.79 7.78 25.44
C GLN A 502 -7.70 7.40 26.92
N ARG A 503 -7.56 6.11 27.28
CA ARG A 503 -7.68 5.64 28.67
C ARG A 503 -6.37 5.27 29.36
N ARG A 504 -5.23 5.43 28.70
CA ARG A 504 -3.92 5.37 29.34
C ARG A 504 -3.35 6.79 29.38
N GLU A 505 -3.73 7.55 30.40
CA GLU A 505 -2.78 8.55 30.91
C GLU A 505 -1.55 7.80 31.46
N PRO A 506 -0.35 8.40 31.39
CA PRO A 506 0.89 7.75 31.84
C PRO A 506 0.82 7.18 33.25
#